data_AF-A0A0Q7WBZ1-F1
#
_entry.id   AF-A0A0Q7WBZ1-F1
#
_cell.length_a   1.000
_cell.length_b   1.000
_cell.length_c   1.000
_cell.angle_alpha   90.00
_cell.angle_beta   90.00
_cell.angle_gamma   90.00
#
_symmetry.space_group_name_H-M   'P 1'
#
loop_
_entity.id
_entity.type
_entity.pdbx_description
1 polymer ?
#
loop_
_entity_poly.entity_id
_entity_poly.type
_entity_poly.pdbx_seq_one_letter_code
_entity_poly.pdbx_strand_id
1 'polypeptide(L)' 'MASSDSDPNSQSVIEEVARAAFDRCHPGDSFDDMKQRASFSKEDRYLLADWLAFAEAELQSRGADAR' A
#
# COMPACT_ATOMS: atom_id res chain seq x y z
N MET A 1 2.64 -24.65 4.41
CA MET A 1 1.88 -23.52 4.99
C MET A 1 2.89 -22.65 5.73
N ALA A 2 3.59 -21.79 4.98
CA ALA A 2 4.53 -20.78 5.49
C ALA A 2 4.76 -19.79 4.34
N SER A 3 3.76 -18.95 4.08
CA SER A 3 3.95 -17.75 3.27
C SER A 3 4.71 -16.76 4.14
N SER A 4 6.04 -16.88 4.17
CA SER A 4 6.90 -15.83 4.71
C SER A 4 7.00 -14.72 3.66
N ASP A 5 5.88 -14.06 3.37
CA ASP A 5 5.87 -12.72 2.77
C ASP A 5 6.17 -11.73 3.90
N SER A 6 7.42 -11.70 4.32
CA SER A 6 7.91 -10.79 5.35
C SER A 6 9.35 -10.45 5.05
N ASP A 7 9.59 -10.02 3.82
CA ASP A 7 10.73 -9.17 3.57
C ASP A 7 10.28 -7.75 3.97
N PRO A 8 10.80 -7.19 5.09
CA PRO A 8 10.42 -5.84 5.50
C PRO A 8 10.75 -4.80 4.42
N ASN A 9 11.65 -5.15 3.51
CA ASN A 9 12.00 -4.36 2.35
C ASN A 9 10.86 -4.33 1.30
N SER A 10 10.29 -5.49 0.96
CA SER A 10 9.15 -5.56 0.02
C SER A 10 7.92 -4.83 0.55
N GLN A 11 7.61 -4.99 1.84
CA GLN A 11 6.49 -4.28 2.47
C GLN A 11 6.73 -2.76 2.50
N SER A 12 7.96 -2.30 2.77
CA SER A 12 8.29 -0.87 2.74
C SER A 12 8.15 -0.27 1.34
N VAL A 13 8.56 -1.00 0.29
CA VAL A 13 8.43 -0.55 -1.12
C VAL A 13 6.95 -0.49 -1.53
N ILE A 14 6.15 -1.49 -1.16
CA ILE A 14 4.69 -1.50 -1.41
C ILE A 14 4.02 -0.32 -0.70
N GLU A 15 4.34 -0.06 0.57
CA GLU A 15 3.84 1.10 1.30
C GLU A 15 4.24 2.43 0.66
N GLU A 16 5.45 2.54 0.12
CA GLU A 16 5.92 3.76 -0.54
C GLU A 16 5.18 4.01 -1.87
N VAL A 17 4.94 2.96 -2.66
CA VAL A 17 4.13 3.03 -3.89
C VAL A 17 2.67 3.39 -3.56
N ALA A 18 2.09 2.73 -2.56
CA ALA A 18 0.73 3.01 -2.09
C ALA A 18 0.61 4.47 -1.60
N ARG A 19 1.57 4.94 -0.79
CA ARG A 19 1.62 6.33 -0.32
C ARG A 19 1.70 7.31 -1.48
N ALA A 20 2.60 7.09 -2.45
CA ALA A 20 2.73 7.98 -3.59
C ALA A 20 1.48 8.01 -4.49
N ALA A 21 0.77 6.88 -4.63
CA ALA A 21 -0.49 6.82 -5.36
C ALA A 21 -1.64 7.51 -4.60
N PHE A 22 -1.73 7.28 -3.29
CA PHE A 22 -2.72 7.89 -2.41
C PHE A 22 -2.59 9.41 -2.36
N ASP A 23 -1.37 9.92 -2.13
CA ASP A 23 -1.09 11.36 -2.03
C ASP A 23 -1.45 12.13 -3.33
N ARG A 24 -1.29 11.47 -4.50
CA ARG A 24 -1.74 12.01 -5.79
C ARG A 24 -3.26 12.12 -5.91
N CYS A 25 -3.99 11.14 -5.38
CA CYS A 25 -5.45 11.14 -5.40
C CYS A 25 -6.04 12.05 -4.32
N HIS A 26 -5.32 12.23 -3.21
CA HIS A 26 -5.77 12.97 -2.03
C HIS A 26 -4.73 14.01 -1.62
N PRO A 27 -4.66 15.16 -2.32
CA PRO A 27 -3.69 16.22 -2.01
C PRO A 27 -3.91 16.92 -0.65
N GLY A 28 -4.92 16.50 0.13
CA GLY A 28 -5.19 17.00 1.48
C GLY A 28 -5.27 15.91 2.55
N ASP A 29 -5.04 14.65 2.20
CA ASP A 29 -5.03 13.53 3.15
C ASP A 29 -3.78 12.69 2.89
N SER A 30 -3.04 12.36 3.94
CA SER A 30 -1.81 11.58 3.80
C SER A 30 -2.07 10.12 4.14
N PHE A 31 -1.35 9.23 3.46
CA PHE A 31 -1.43 7.78 3.72
C PHE A 31 -1.14 7.44 5.20
N ASP A 32 -0.29 8.22 5.87
CA ASP A 32 0.00 8.06 7.29
C ASP A 32 -1.22 8.36 8.18
N ASP A 33 -1.95 9.43 7.86
CA ASP A 33 -3.20 9.80 8.53
C ASP A 33 -4.29 8.74 8.33
N MET A 34 -4.43 8.21 7.10
CA MET A 34 -5.29 7.06 6.80
C MET A 34 -4.88 5.82 7.61
N LYS A 35 -3.58 5.54 7.75
CA LYS A 35 -3.08 4.39 8.54
C LYS A 35 -3.39 4.55 10.03
N GLN A 36 -3.30 5.77 10.57
CA GLN A 36 -3.75 6.07 11.93
C GLN A 36 -5.26 5.84 12.07
N ARG A 37 -6.06 6.33 11.12
CA ARG A 37 -7.53 6.16 11.09
C ARG A 37 -7.97 4.71 10.93
N ALA A 38 -7.22 3.90 10.19
CA ALA A 38 -7.43 2.47 10.06
C ALA A 38 -7.40 1.75 11.43
N SER A 39 -6.70 2.28 12.44
CA SER A 39 -6.75 1.67 13.78
C SER A 39 -8.12 1.80 14.45
N PHE A 40 -8.92 2.80 14.06
CA PHE A 40 -10.20 3.13 14.69
C PHE A 40 -11.41 2.76 13.83
N SER A 41 -11.26 2.73 12.52
CA SER A 41 -12.35 2.53 11.57
C SER A 41 -12.16 1.24 10.77
N LYS A 42 -13.23 0.46 10.64
CA LYS A 42 -13.21 -0.76 9.82
C LYS A 42 -13.14 -0.42 8.33
N GLU A 43 -13.74 0.70 7.92
CA GLU A 43 -13.69 1.19 6.54
C GLU A 43 -12.27 1.55 6.14
N ASP A 44 -11.57 2.32 6.98
CA ASP A 44 -10.17 2.71 6.74
C ASP A 44 -9.21 1.51 6.76
N ARG A 45 -9.51 0.43 7.50
CA ARG A 45 -8.71 -0.82 7.41
C ARG A 45 -8.82 -1.48 6.04
N TYR A 46 -10.04 -1.56 5.51
CA TYR A 46 -10.21 -2.14 4.18
C TYR A 46 -9.63 -1.23 3.12
N LEU A 47 -9.75 0.09 3.28
CA LEU A 47 -9.12 1.06 2.39
C LEU A 47 -7.59 0.90 2.37
N LEU A 48 -6.96 0.81 3.55
CA LEU A 48 -5.52 0.56 3.65
C LEU A 48 -5.12 -0.76 2.98
N ALA A 49 -5.87 -1.84 3.21
CA ALA A 49 -5.60 -3.13 2.59
C ALA A 49 -5.72 -3.10 1.06
N ASP A 50 -6.72 -2.38 0.53
CA ASP A 50 -6.95 -2.22 -0.90
C ASP A 50 -5.79 -1.46 -1.58
N TRP A 51 -5.32 -0.38 -0.93
CA TRP A 51 -4.16 0.38 -1.43
C TRP A 51 -2.86 -0.41 -1.42
N LEU A 52 -2.63 -1.26 -0.41
CA LEU A 52 -1.47 -2.15 -0.38
C LEU A 52 -1.55 -3.20 -1.50
N ALA A 53 -2.73 -3.79 -1.73
CA ALA A 53 -2.94 -4.73 -2.83
C ALA A 53 -2.74 -4.07 -4.21
N PHE A 54 -3.22 -2.84 -4.38
CA PHE A 54 -2.97 -2.05 -5.58
C PHE A 54 -1.47 -1.81 -5.80
N ALA A 55 -0.74 -1.40 -4.75
CA ALA A 55 0.69 -1.16 -4.85
C ALA A 55 1.50 -2.42 -5.14
N GLU A 56 1.10 -3.58 -4.58
CA GLU A 56 1.71 -4.87 -4.92
C GLU A 56 1.49 -5.23 -6.39
N ALA A 57 0.26 -5.10 -6.88
CA ALA A 57 -0.07 -5.35 -8.29
C ALA A 57 0.70 -4.39 -9.22
N GLU A 58 0.78 -3.12 -8.87
CA GLU A 58 1.51 -2.11 -9.64
C GLU A 58 3.02 -2.39 -9.63
N LEU A 59 3.58 -2.82 -8.51
CA LEU A 59 4.99 -3.22 -8.43
C LEU A 59 5.27 -4.44 -9.30
N GLN A 60 4.36 -5.42 -9.30
CA GLN A 60 4.44 -6.59 -10.19
C GLN A 60 4.31 -6.19 -11.66
N SER A 61 3.41 -5.28 -12.01
CA SER A 61 3.28 -4.75 -13.37
C SER A 61 4.53 -3.97 -13.81
N ARG A 62 5.09 -3.12 -12.93
CA ARG A 62 6.34 -2.38 -13.21
C ARG A 62 7.55 -3.30 -13.34
N GLY A 63 7.60 -4.39 -12.57
CA GLY A 63 8.63 -5.42 -12.70
C GLY A 63 8.46 -6.31 -13.94
N ALA A 64 7.23 -6.50 -14.41
CA ALA A 64 6.92 -7.24 -15.62
C ALA A 64 7.21 -6.44 -16.90
N ASP A 65 6.98 -5.12 -16.87
CA ASP A 65 7.29 -4.21 -18.00
C ASP A 65 8.81 -4.00 -18.19
N ALA A 66 9.62 -4.32 -17.19
CA ALA A 66 11.08 -4.20 -17.22
C ALA A 66 11.82 -5.46 -17.74
N ARG A 67 11.10 -6.46 -18.28
CA ARG A 67 11.65 -7.74 -18.75
C ARG A 67 11.43 -7.97 -20.23
#